data_AF-A0A945S4C4-F1
#
_entry.id   AF-A0A945S4C4-F1
#
_cell.length_a   1.000
_cell.length_b   1.000
_cell.length_c   1.000
_cell.angle_alpha   90.00
_cell.angle_beta   90.00
_cell.angle_gamma   90.00
#
_symmetry.space_group_name_H-M   'P 1'
#
loop_
_entity.id
_entity.type
_entity.pdbx_description
1 polymer ?
#
loop_
_entity_poly.entity_id
_entity_poly.type
_entity_poly.pdbx_seq_one_letter_code
_entity_poly.pdbx_strand_id
1 'polypeptide(L)'
;MEKRGMLSLALATLVLGLGCTVTVSAGVPRPKHRTLDLPSAWKGVTPKARIMALTAAKADARRALGERVLGIMLKSGATVKDCLEASSRVEGAFQGVLTGASATEKTEYRDDGTVEVVYGVTLRKVMEVIRKGVRRTDTGGIKQISETSYENQDRLIEALGCSAALRTRGAKLVQAKRAAEMEAYSEMAKRVLGVKISSATRVKDACLESDEVMESVSGLLKGIKPTEYFYNDDDSATVSMQLKMREVIETIETITRHYRQGKKTSKETLKTVNHDIVDRVYTVTGHGVCKQVPQKVTQTRPPKKAAAPKELYKEEITIIKRIIDQGMVVE
;
A
#
# COMPACT_ATOMS: atom_id res chain seq x y z
N MET A 1 52.09 54.60 41.01
CA MET A 1 53.30 54.96 40.23
C MET A 1 54.18 53.72 40.30
N GLU A 2 54.60 53.03 39.24
CA GLU A 2 55.11 53.49 37.96
C GLU A 2 55.34 52.26 37.03
N LYS A 3 55.03 52.41 35.73
CA LYS A 3 55.56 51.78 34.47
C LYS A 3 55.92 50.27 34.44
N ARG A 4 55.30 49.47 33.55
CA ARG A 4 55.65 49.19 32.12
C ARG A 4 57.06 48.63 31.87
N GLY A 5 57.12 47.45 31.21
CA GLY A 5 58.27 46.94 30.43
C GLY A 5 58.46 45.42 30.59
N MET A 6 57.89 44.58 29.71
CA MET A 6 58.49 43.99 28.49
C MET A 6 59.41 42.77 28.71
N LEU A 7 58.91 41.63 28.20
CA LEU A 7 59.59 40.53 27.49
C LEU A 7 60.63 39.68 28.24
N SER A 8 60.32 38.39 28.38
CA SER A 8 61.21 37.34 27.85
C SER A 8 60.46 36.05 27.55
N LEU A 9 60.67 35.58 26.32
CA LEU A 9 60.23 34.32 25.74
C LEU A 9 60.94 33.15 26.46
N ALA A 10 60.20 32.16 26.94
CA ALA A 10 60.77 30.84 27.23
C ALA A 10 59.76 29.74 26.88
N LEU A 11 60.10 29.08 25.77
CA LEU A 11 59.51 27.86 25.22
C LEU A 11 59.44 26.77 26.30
N ALA A 12 58.24 26.27 26.62
CA ALA A 12 58.07 25.06 27.43
C ALA A 12 57.02 24.16 26.77
N THR A 13 57.55 23.20 26.00
CA THR A 13 56.97 21.94 25.52
C THR A 13 55.61 21.54 26.12
N LEU A 14 54.55 21.73 25.33
CA LEU A 14 53.24 21.11 25.56
C LEU A 14 53.34 19.61 25.22
N VAL A 15 53.28 18.77 26.24
CA VAL A 15 53.17 17.31 26.11
C VAL A 15 51.85 16.98 25.42
N LEU A 16 51.95 16.38 24.23
CA LEU A 16 50.84 15.80 23.45
C LEU A 16 50.10 14.75 24.29
N GLY A 17 48.96 15.14 24.84
CA GLY A 17 48.02 14.23 25.49
C GLY A 17 47.34 13.33 24.47
N LEU A 18 47.64 12.03 24.57
CA LEU A 18 46.98 10.86 24.03
C LEU A 18 45.80 11.12 23.07
N GLY A 19 46.08 11.00 21.78
CA GLY A 19 45.05 10.59 20.83
C GLY A 19 44.60 9.17 21.18
N CYS A 20 43.43 9.03 21.78
CA CYS A 20 42.70 7.77 21.80
C CYS A 20 42.26 7.46 20.37
N THR A 21 43.15 6.82 19.60
CA THR A 21 42.76 6.14 18.37
C THR A 21 41.98 4.90 18.78
N VAL A 22 40.65 4.98 18.72
CA VAL A 22 39.82 3.77 18.76
C VAL A 22 40.06 3.06 17.43
N THR A 23 41.06 2.18 17.40
CA THR A 23 41.22 1.21 16.33
C THR A 23 40.11 0.17 16.48
N VAL A 24 38.95 0.47 15.88
CA VAL A 24 37.93 -0.55 15.63
C VAL A 24 38.51 -1.49 14.56
N SER A 25 39.27 -2.49 15.00
CA SER A 25 39.55 -3.65 14.15
C SER A 25 38.25 -4.42 14.01
N ALA A 26 37.45 -4.03 13.03
CA ALA A 26 36.24 -4.75 12.64
C ALA A 26 36.68 -6.06 11.97
N GLY A 27 37.04 -7.05 12.79
CA GLY A 27 37.30 -8.40 12.31
C GLY A 27 36.09 -8.93 11.54
N VAL A 28 36.33 -9.61 10.43
CA VAL A 28 35.26 -10.18 9.61
C VAL A 28 34.43 -11.14 10.48
N PRO A 29 33.11 -10.91 10.64
CA PRO A 29 32.29 -11.76 11.48
C PRO A 29 32.22 -13.17 10.89
N ARG A 30 32.62 -14.18 11.67
CA ARG A 30 32.49 -15.60 11.28
C ARG A 30 31.00 -15.98 11.17
N PRO A 31 30.63 -16.84 10.21
CA PRO A 31 29.24 -17.26 10.05
C PRO A 31 28.78 -18.04 11.29
N LYS A 32 27.64 -17.63 11.86
CA LYS A 32 26.98 -18.35 12.95
C LYS A 32 26.02 -19.38 12.38
N HIS A 33 26.02 -20.58 12.93
CA HIS A 33 25.00 -21.58 12.62
C HIS A 33 23.71 -21.24 13.39
N ARG A 34 22.58 -21.27 12.67
CA ARG A 34 21.25 -21.06 13.24
C ARG A 34 20.36 -22.23 12.88
N THR A 35 19.74 -22.85 13.88
CA THR A 35 18.69 -23.85 13.69
C THR A 35 17.40 -23.12 13.29
N LEU A 36 16.73 -23.61 12.26
CA LEU A 36 15.44 -23.10 11.82
C LEU A 36 14.35 -24.02 12.36
N ASP A 37 13.54 -23.52 13.29
CA ASP A 37 12.35 -24.21 13.75
C ASP A 37 11.28 -24.09 12.67
N LEU A 38 11.19 -25.12 11.82
CA LEU A 38 10.25 -25.17 10.71
C LEU A 38 9.05 -26.05 11.05
N PRO A 39 7.82 -25.60 10.71
CA PRO A 39 6.62 -26.40 10.86
C PRO A 39 6.68 -27.68 10.02
N SER A 40 5.78 -28.62 10.30
CA SER A 40 5.78 -29.98 9.74
C SER A 40 5.78 -30.00 8.21
N ALA A 41 4.93 -29.19 7.58
CA ALA A 41 4.84 -29.06 6.12
C ALA A 41 6.12 -28.52 5.45
N TRP A 42 7.00 -27.85 6.20
CA TRP A 42 8.23 -27.25 5.67
C TRP A 42 9.47 -28.13 5.82
N LYS A 43 9.40 -29.23 6.60
CA LYS A 43 10.55 -30.13 6.84
C LYS A 43 11.01 -30.85 5.56
N GLY A 44 10.08 -31.19 4.68
CA GLY A 44 10.38 -31.84 3.38
C GLY A 44 10.66 -30.88 2.22
N VAL A 45 10.54 -29.56 2.44
CA VAL A 45 10.69 -28.56 1.38
C VAL A 45 12.17 -28.19 1.22
N THR A 46 12.68 -28.25 -0.01
CA THR A 46 14.07 -27.87 -0.29
C THR A 46 14.35 -26.42 0.14
N PRO A 47 15.57 -26.10 0.64
CA PRO A 47 15.92 -24.73 1.01
C PRO A 47 15.68 -23.71 -0.12
N LYS A 48 15.93 -24.12 -1.38
CA LYS A 48 15.66 -23.31 -2.57
C LYS A 48 14.17 -22.97 -2.71
N ALA A 49 13.28 -23.96 -2.59
CA ALA A 49 11.83 -23.74 -2.67
C ALA A 49 11.33 -22.85 -1.52
N ARG A 50 11.89 -22.99 -0.31
CA ARG A 50 11.57 -22.12 0.83
C ARG A 50 11.97 -20.67 0.59
N ILE A 51 13.18 -20.43 0.07
CA ILE A 51 13.63 -19.07 -0.28
C ILE A 51 12.78 -18.49 -1.41
N MET A 52 12.39 -19.30 -2.40
CA MET A 52 11.49 -18.87 -3.48
C MET A 52 10.12 -18.46 -2.95
N ALA A 53 9.49 -19.27 -2.08
CA ALA A 53 8.21 -18.93 -1.46
C ALA A 53 8.32 -17.64 -0.63
N LEU A 54 9.38 -17.50 0.18
CA LEU A 54 9.61 -16.27 0.94
C LEU A 54 9.80 -15.05 0.02
N THR A 55 10.54 -15.20 -1.07
CA THR A 55 10.76 -14.12 -2.03
C THR A 55 9.47 -13.72 -2.73
N ALA A 56 8.62 -14.70 -3.07
CA ALA A 56 7.30 -14.47 -3.64
C ALA A 56 6.35 -13.77 -2.65
N ALA A 57 6.34 -14.17 -1.37
CA ALA A 57 5.56 -13.50 -0.34
C ALA A 57 6.01 -12.05 -0.12
N LYS A 58 7.32 -11.80 -0.10
CA LYS A 58 7.87 -10.43 -0.03
C LYS A 58 7.49 -9.60 -1.25
N ALA A 59 7.46 -10.19 -2.44
CA ALA A 59 7.01 -9.49 -3.65
C ALA A 59 5.52 -9.18 -3.60
N ASP A 60 4.70 -10.12 -3.13
CA ASP A 60 3.26 -9.93 -2.94
C ASP A 60 2.96 -8.84 -1.88
N ALA A 61 3.70 -8.82 -0.76
CA ALA A 61 3.58 -7.78 0.26
C ALA A 61 3.90 -6.40 -0.29
N ARG A 62 5.00 -6.26 -1.06
CA ARG A 62 5.38 -4.99 -1.70
C ARG A 62 4.36 -4.54 -2.74
N ARG A 63 3.80 -5.46 -3.52
CA ARG A 63 2.74 -5.18 -4.50
C ARG A 63 1.51 -4.63 -3.77
N ALA A 64 1.02 -5.36 -2.77
CA ALA A 64 -0.13 -4.94 -1.96
C ALA A 64 0.11 -3.60 -1.26
N LEU A 65 1.32 -3.38 -0.73
CA LEU A 65 1.70 -2.10 -0.13
C LEU A 65 1.70 -0.96 -1.16
N GLY A 66 2.27 -1.20 -2.34
CA GLY A 66 2.28 -0.24 -3.43
C GLY A 66 0.87 0.16 -3.85
N GLU A 67 0.00 -0.82 -4.08
CA GLU A 67 -1.43 -0.62 -4.36
C GLU A 67 -2.09 0.24 -3.26
N ARG A 68 -1.96 -0.15 -1.99
CA ARG A 68 -2.57 0.62 -0.89
C ARG A 68 -2.08 2.06 -0.82
N VAL A 69 -0.81 2.31 -1.11
CA VAL A 69 -0.24 3.67 -1.10
C VAL A 69 -0.69 4.49 -2.31
N LEU A 70 -0.81 3.86 -3.47
CA LEU A 70 -1.21 4.52 -4.72
C LEU A 70 -2.63 5.07 -4.67
N GLY A 71 -3.54 4.35 -4.00
CA GLY A 71 -4.93 4.80 -3.78
C GLY A 71 -5.10 5.91 -2.74
N ILE A 72 -4.02 6.38 -2.09
CA ILE A 72 -4.13 7.44 -1.09
C ILE A 72 -4.43 8.77 -1.77
N MET A 73 -5.53 9.39 -1.35
CA MET A 73 -5.87 10.75 -1.75
C MET A 73 -5.08 11.79 -0.98
N LEU A 74 -4.64 12.81 -1.70
CA LEU A 74 -4.01 13.99 -1.13
C LEU A 74 -5.06 15.07 -0.90
N LYS A 75 -4.82 16.00 0.04
CA LYS A 75 -5.72 17.15 0.26
C LYS A 75 -5.88 18.04 -0.98
N SER A 76 -4.94 17.97 -1.91
CA SER A 76 -5.02 18.63 -3.22
C SER A 76 -5.95 17.93 -4.21
N GLY A 77 -6.66 16.88 -3.79
CA GLY A 77 -7.58 16.06 -4.59
C GLY A 77 -6.95 15.10 -5.57
N ALA A 78 -5.68 15.29 -5.90
CA ALA A 78 -4.87 14.31 -6.60
C ALA A 78 -4.62 13.07 -5.71
N THR A 79 -4.49 11.91 -6.33
CA THR A 79 -3.99 10.69 -5.70
C THR A 79 -2.47 10.64 -5.71
N VAL A 80 -1.88 9.74 -4.91
CA VAL A 80 -0.44 9.42 -5.02
C VAL A 80 -0.12 8.90 -6.42
N LYS A 81 -1.03 8.13 -7.03
CA LYS A 81 -0.88 7.66 -8.42
C LYS A 81 -0.69 8.82 -9.40
N ASP A 82 -1.54 9.84 -9.35
CA ASP A 82 -1.47 10.99 -10.27
C ASP A 82 -0.12 11.71 -10.15
N CYS A 83 0.42 11.79 -8.94
CA CYS A 83 1.74 12.39 -8.70
C CYS A 83 2.89 11.58 -9.32
N LEU A 84 2.73 10.26 -9.44
CA LEU A 84 3.73 9.38 -10.02
C LEU A 84 3.65 9.38 -11.54
N GLU A 85 2.44 9.39 -12.10
CA GLU A 85 2.24 9.52 -13.55
C GLU A 85 2.74 10.86 -14.09
N ALA A 86 2.59 11.93 -13.30
CA ALA A 86 3.12 13.24 -13.65
C ALA A 86 4.67 13.28 -13.67
N SER A 87 5.37 12.33 -13.06
CA SER A 87 6.83 12.35 -12.99
C SER A 87 7.48 10.97 -12.79
N SER A 88 8.17 10.51 -13.84
CA SER A 88 8.99 9.29 -13.80
C SER A 88 10.08 9.30 -12.72
N ARG A 89 10.50 10.50 -12.28
CA ARG A 89 11.44 10.65 -11.15
C ARG A 89 10.77 10.35 -9.82
N VAL A 90 9.55 10.84 -9.60
CA VAL A 90 8.74 10.51 -8.43
C VAL A 90 8.45 9.01 -8.44
N GLU A 91 8.11 8.45 -9.60
CA GLU A 91 7.90 7.01 -9.79
C GLU A 91 9.13 6.20 -9.36
N GLY A 92 10.32 6.51 -9.89
CA GLY A 92 11.54 5.81 -9.52
C GLY A 92 11.89 5.91 -8.03
N ALA A 93 11.69 7.08 -7.44
CA ALA A 93 11.92 7.28 -6.01
C ALA A 93 10.90 6.53 -5.13
N PHE A 94 9.64 6.45 -5.56
CA PHE A 94 8.59 5.69 -4.91
C PHE A 94 8.87 4.18 -4.95
N GLN A 95 9.33 3.67 -6.10
CA GLN A 95 9.81 2.28 -6.19
C GLN A 95 10.97 2.01 -5.23
N GLY A 96 11.84 3.00 -5.01
CA GLY A 96 12.87 2.94 -3.97
C GLY A 96 12.30 2.80 -2.55
N VAL A 97 11.22 3.51 -2.23
CA VAL A 97 10.52 3.39 -0.94
C VAL A 97 9.92 2.01 -0.76
N LEU A 98 9.22 1.47 -1.77
CA LEU A 98 8.63 0.12 -1.71
C LEU A 98 9.71 -0.98 -1.62
N THR A 99 10.83 -0.80 -2.32
CA THR A 99 11.95 -1.75 -2.27
C THR A 99 12.62 -1.74 -0.90
N GLY A 100 12.76 -0.55 -0.29
CA GLY A 100 13.27 -0.34 1.07
C GLY A 100 12.24 -0.56 2.18
N ALA A 101 11.00 -0.96 1.84
CA ALA A 101 10.02 -1.39 2.82
C ALA A 101 10.56 -2.60 3.58
N SER A 102 10.37 -2.57 4.90
CA SER A 102 10.90 -3.57 5.81
C SER A 102 9.77 -4.38 6.43
N ALA A 103 10.08 -5.59 6.86
CA ALA A 103 9.12 -6.41 7.59
C ALA A 103 8.83 -5.75 8.94
N THR A 104 7.55 -5.47 9.23
CA THR A 104 7.15 -5.00 10.56
C THR A 104 7.22 -6.14 11.57
N GLU A 105 6.90 -7.36 11.12
CA GLU A 105 6.79 -8.55 11.95
C GLU A 105 7.77 -9.64 11.51
N LYS A 106 7.95 -10.65 12.38
CA LYS A 106 8.76 -11.83 12.05
C LYS A 106 8.06 -12.62 10.95
N THR A 107 8.82 -13.07 9.95
CA THR A 107 8.31 -14.00 8.94
C THR A 107 7.73 -15.26 9.59
N GLU A 108 6.49 -15.55 9.27
CA GLU A 108 5.77 -16.71 9.79
C GLU A 108 5.70 -17.81 8.73
N TYR A 109 6.10 -19.01 9.11
CA TYR A 109 5.89 -20.22 8.33
C TYR A 109 4.76 -20.97 9.01
N ARG A 110 3.68 -21.26 8.29
CA ARG A 110 2.52 -21.99 8.83
C ARG A 110 2.59 -23.47 8.49
N ASP A 111 1.90 -24.29 9.28
CA ASP A 111 1.80 -25.75 9.09
C ASP A 111 1.02 -26.15 7.83
N ASP A 112 0.29 -25.24 7.20
CA ASP A 112 -0.39 -25.46 5.92
C ASP A 112 0.55 -25.33 4.70
N GLY A 113 1.81 -24.92 4.91
CA GLY A 113 2.79 -24.68 3.85
C GLY A 113 2.75 -23.27 3.26
N THR A 114 2.03 -22.35 3.90
CA THR A 114 2.07 -20.91 3.59
C THR A 114 3.22 -20.21 4.33
N VAL A 115 3.70 -19.12 3.74
CA VAL A 115 4.62 -18.18 4.36
C VAL A 115 4.01 -16.78 4.29
N GLU A 116 4.03 -16.11 5.43
CA GLU A 116 3.40 -14.81 5.62
C GLU A 116 4.44 -13.77 6.04
N VAL A 117 4.30 -12.59 5.45
CA VAL A 117 5.21 -11.47 5.69
C VAL A 117 4.42 -10.17 5.68
N VAL A 118 4.51 -9.40 6.76
CA VAL A 118 3.90 -8.07 6.87
C VAL A 118 4.95 -7.01 6.59
N TYR A 119 4.77 -6.22 5.53
CA TYR A 119 5.66 -5.10 5.20
C TYR A 119 4.98 -3.77 5.50
N GLY A 120 5.75 -2.85 6.08
CA GLY A 120 5.28 -1.53 6.46
C GLY A 120 6.07 -0.40 5.81
N VAL A 121 5.37 0.69 5.46
CA VAL A 121 5.96 1.98 5.10
C VAL A 121 5.20 3.09 5.83
N THR A 122 5.92 4.08 6.34
CA THR A 122 5.31 5.27 6.95
C THR A 122 4.88 6.25 5.87
N LEU A 123 3.69 6.85 6.06
CA LEU A 123 3.17 7.84 5.12
C LEU A 123 4.14 9.02 4.96
N ARG A 124 4.79 9.46 6.05
CA ARG A 124 5.87 10.47 6.04
C ARG A 124 6.89 10.22 4.94
N LYS A 125 7.38 8.98 4.81
CA LYS A 125 8.42 8.62 3.84
C LYS A 125 7.93 8.68 2.40
N VAL A 126 6.66 8.28 2.16
CA VAL A 126 6.00 8.42 0.86
C VAL A 126 5.88 9.90 0.48
N MET A 127 5.38 10.72 1.41
CA MET A 127 5.18 12.15 1.16
C MET A 127 6.49 12.90 0.96
N GLU A 128 7.56 12.51 1.66
CA GLU A 128 8.89 13.07 1.44
C GLU A 128 9.38 12.86 0.02
N VAL A 129 9.17 11.67 -0.54
CA VAL A 129 9.52 11.36 -1.94
C VAL A 129 8.73 12.21 -2.91
N ILE A 130 7.42 12.32 -2.73
CA ILE A 130 6.56 13.15 -3.59
C ILE A 130 7.01 14.61 -3.51
N ARG A 131 7.22 15.16 -2.31
CA ARG A 131 7.69 16.54 -2.11
C ARG A 131 9.04 16.80 -2.76
N LYS A 132 10.02 15.90 -2.57
CA LYS A 132 11.38 16.04 -3.14
C LYS A 132 11.38 15.89 -4.66
N GLY A 133 10.50 15.05 -5.21
CA GLY A 133 10.36 14.88 -6.65
C GLY A 133 9.67 16.06 -7.32
N VAL A 134 8.61 16.63 -6.71
CA VAL A 134 7.86 17.77 -7.23
C VAL A 134 8.65 19.09 -7.16
N ARG A 135 9.43 19.33 -6.10
CA ARG A 135 10.22 20.57 -5.94
C ARG A 135 11.35 20.76 -6.98
N ARG A 136 11.63 19.77 -7.83
CA ARG A 136 12.69 19.83 -8.85
C ARG A 136 12.15 19.93 -10.28
N THR A 137 10.84 20.06 -10.44
CA THR A 137 10.18 20.22 -11.74
C THR A 137 9.86 21.71 -11.92
N ASP A 138 10.76 22.46 -12.57
CA ASP A 138 10.60 23.91 -12.82
C ASP A 138 9.57 24.24 -13.93
N THR A 139 8.71 23.31 -14.31
CA THR A 139 7.71 23.50 -15.37
C THR A 139 6.28 23.36 -14.82
N GLY A 140 5.78 24.46 -14.25
CA GLY A 140 4.43 25.00 -14.48
C GLY A 140 3.16 24.17 -14.26
N GLY A 141 3.19 22.95 -13.70
CA GLY A 141 1.99 22.10 -13.62
C GLY A 141 1.51 21.74 -12.21
N ILE A 142 2.42 21.54 -11.26
CA ILE A 142 2.06 21.02 -9.93
C ILE A 142 2.22 22.16 -8.93
N LYS A 143 1.14 22.94 -8.73
CA LYS A 143 1.07 23.94 -7.66
C LYS A 143 1.43 23.25 -6.34
N GLN A 144 2.39 23.84 -5.63
CA GLN A 144 2.88 23.47 -4.30
C GLN A 144 1.91 22.58 -3.52
N ILE A 145 2.30 21.31 -3.31
CA ILE A 145 1.72 20.51 -2.25
C ILE A 145 2.11 21.21 -0.94
N SER A 146 1.22 22.04 -0.42
CA SER A 146 1.48 22.88 0.75
C SER A 146 1.76 22.02 1.99
N GLU A 147 2.65 22.53 2.82
CA GLU A 147 3.30 21.84 3.95
C GLU A 147 2.31 21.37 5.04
N THR A 148 1.11 21.95 5.05
CA THR A 148 0.12 21.90 6.14
C THR A 148 -0.94 20.78 6.02
N SER A 149 -0.75 19.85 5.09
CA SER A 149 -1.86 19.01 4.63
C SER A 149 -1.96 17.60 5.22
N TYR A 150 -1.42 17.29 6.41
CA TYR A 150 -1.43 15.90 6.91
C TYR A 150 -1.52 15.81 8.44
N GLU A 151 -2.69 15.44 8.96
CA GLU A 151 -2.86 15.17 10.41
C GLU A 151 -2.19 13.86 10.85
N ASN A 152 -1.79 12.98 9.92
CA ASN A 152 -1.30 11.64 10.23
C ASN A 152 0.01 11.30 9.51
N GLN A 153 1.05 12.13 9.64
CA GLN A 153 2.35 11.89 9.00
C GLN A 153 2.97 10.53 9.41
N ASP A 154 2.72 10.07 10.63
CA ASP A 154 3.29 8.83 11.16
C ASP A 154 2.37 7.60 11.00
N ARG A 155 1.32 7.70 10.18
CA ARG A 155 0.49 6.52 9.85
C ARG A 155 1.37 5.46 9.19
N LEU A 156 1.50 4.31 9.86
CA LEU A 156 2.12 3.12 9.31
C LEU A 156 1.11 2.45 8.37
N ILE A 157 1.50 2.28 7.12
CA ILE A 157 0.72 1.54 6.12
C ILE A 157 1.37 0.18 5.99
N GLU A 158 0.59 -0.86 6.27
CA GLU A 158 1.07 -2.23 6.26
C GLU A 158 0.37 -3.05 5.20
N ALA A 159 1.05 -4.04 4.64
CA ALA A 159 0.43 -5.01 3.77
C ALA A 159 0.95 -6.40 4.07
N LEU A 160 0.02 -7.34 4.18
CA LEU A 160 0.31 -8.76 4.32
C LEU A 160 0.55 -9.35 2.93
N GLY A 161 1.74 -9.89 2.71
CA GLY A 161 2.03 -10.75 1.56
C GLY A 161 1.97 -12.21 1.97
N CYS A 162 1.26 -13.01 1.16
CA CYS A 162 1.14 -14.44 1.35
C CYS A 162 1.70 -15.18 0.14
N SER A 163 2.47 -16.21 0.38
CA SER A 163 2.84 -17.16 -0.67
C SER A 163 2.96 -18.56 -0.08
N ALA A 164 3.17 -19.55 -0.93
CA ALA A 164 3.29 -20.94 -0.50
C ALA A 164 4.35 -21.66 -1.33
N ALA A 165 4.90 -22.73 -0.76
CA ALA A 165 5.73 -23.62 -1.55
C ALA A 165 4.87 -24.35 -2.60
N LEU A 166 5.45 -24.56 -3.78
CA LEU A 166 4.76 -25.26 -4.87
C LEU A 166 4.34 -26.67 -4.43
N ARG A 167 3.13 -27.09 -4.80
CA ARG A 167 2.52 -28.40 -4.46
C ARG A 167 2.14 -28.61 -2.99
N THR A 168 2.13 -27.56 -2.16
CA THR A 168 1.58 -27.62 -0.80
C THR A 168 0.10 -27.24 -0.78
N ARG A 169 -0.61 -27.63 0.28
CA ARG A 169 -1.99 -27.17 0.56
C ARG A 169 -2.07 -25.64 0.56
N GLY A 170 -1.06 -24.97 1.09
CA GLY A 170 -0.95 -23.52 1.12
C GLY A 170 -1.08 -22.84 -0.24
N ALA A 171 -0.66 -23.47 -1.34
CA ALA A 171 -0.82 -22.87 -2.67
C ALA A 171 -2.31 -22.71 -3.05
N LYS A 172 -3.15 -23.69 -2.68
CA LYS A 172 -4.61 -23.60 -2.86
C LYS A 172 -5.21 -22.53 -1.96
N LEU A 173 -4.76 -22.45 -0.71
CA LEU A 173 -5.24 -21.46 0.27
C LEU A 173 -4.92 -20.03 -0.16
N VAL A 174 -3.72 -19.77 -0.70
CA VAL A 174 -3.37 -18.45 -1.25
C VAL A 174 -4.28 -18.09 -2.44
N GLN A 175 -4.63 -19.06 -3.29
CA GLN A 175 -5.56 -18.83 -4.39
C GLN A 175 -7.00 -18.59 -3.90
N ALA A 176 -7.45 -19.37 -2.91
CA ALA A 176 -8.75 -19.20 -2.26
C ALA A 176 -8.87 -17.83 -1.59
N LYS A 177 -7.84 -17.41 -0.84
CA LYS A 177 -7.75 -16.07 -0.24
C LYS A 177 -7.91 -14.98 -1.29
N ARG A 178 -7.17 -15.04 -2.39
CA ARG A 178 -7.27 -14.05 -3.46
C ARG A 178 -8.67 -14.02 -4.08
N ALA A 179 -9.30 -15.18 -4.28
CA ALA A 179 -10.68 -15.24 -4.76
C ALA A 179 -11.66 -14.61 -3.75
N ALA A 180 -11.47 -14.86 -2.45
CA ALA A 180 -12.29 -14.29 -1.38
C ALA A 180 -12.14 -12.78 -1.27
N GLU A 181 -10.92 -12.25 -1.42
CA GLU A 181 -10.65 -10.81 -1.46
C GLU A 181 -11.35 -10.14 -2.65
N MET A 182 -11.33 -10.78 -3.83
CA MET A 182 -12.01 -10.27 -5.02
C MET A 182 -13.53 -10.29 -4.88
N GLU A 183 -14.08 -11.31 -4.25
CA GLU A 183 -15.52 -11.38 -3.95
C GLU A 183 -15.93 -10.33 -2.91
N ALA A 184 -15.16 -10.19 -1.83
CA ALA A 184 -15.39 -9.15 -0.83
C ALA A 184 -15.35 -7.75 -1.45
N TYR A 185 -14.39 -7.50 -2.35
CA TYR A 185 -14.30 -6.26 -3.11
C TYR A 185 -15.56 -6.04 -3.98
N SER A 186 -15.98 -7.07 -4.72
CA SER A 186 -17.19 -7.01 -5.56
C SER A 186 -18.42 -6.65 -4.73
N GLU A 187 -18.63 -7.33 -3.61
CA GLU A 187 -19.75 -7.06 -2.69
C GLU A 187 -19.68 -5.67 -2.05
N MET A 188 -18.48 -5.20 -1.69
CA MET A 188 -18.29 -3.83 -1.19
C MET A 188 -18.63 -2.81 -2.28
N ALA A 189 -18.16 -3.03 -3.50
CA ALA A 189 -18.42 -2.15 -4.62
C ALA A 189 -19.93 -2.04 -4.91
N LYS A 190 -20.67 -3.15 -4.90
CA LYS A 190 -22.14 -3.13 -5.07
C LYS A 190 -22.84 -2.28 -4.00
N ARG A 191 -22.42 -2.39 -2.74
CA ARG A 191 -22.97 -1.58 -1.64
C ARG A 191 -22.60 -0.10 -1.77
N VAL A 192 -21.34 0.19 -2.08
CA VAL A 192 -20.85 1.56 -2.22
C VAL A 192 -21.53 2.28 -3.38
N LEU A 193 -21.66 1.63 -4.55
CA LEU A 193 -22.33 2.20 -5.72
C LEU A 193 -23.83 2.48 -5.48
N GLY A 194 -24.46 1.77 -4.55
CA GLY A 194 -25.89 1.90 -4.21
C GLY A 194 -26.22 3.05 -3.28
N VAL A 195 -25.20 3.59 -2.61
CA VAL A 195 -25.39 4.66 -1.65
C VAL A 195 -25.88 5.93 -2.35
N LYS A 196 -26.95 6.50 -1.80
CA LYS A 196 -27.48 7.81 -2.20
C LYS A 196 -26.62 8.90 -1.57
N ILE A 197 -25.97 9.72 -2.40
CA ILE A 197 -25.20 10.89 -1.95
C ILE A 197 -26.14 12.06 -1.68
N SER A 198 -27.16 12.22 -2.53
CA SER A 198 -28.20 13.25 -2.44
C SER A 198 -29.58 12.63 -2.73
N SER A 199 -30.64 13.43 -2.66
CA SER A 199 -32.02 12.98 -2.95
C SER A 199 -32.17 12.38 -4.35
N ALA A 200 -31.41 12.87 -5.33
CA ALA A 200 -31.52 12.48 -6.73
C ALA A 200 -30.30 11.71 -7.28
N THR A 201 -29.19 11.61 -6.54
CA THR A 201 -27.91 11.12 -7.08
C THR A 201 -27.31 10.03 -6.20
N ARG A 202 -26.92 8.91 -6.81
CA ARG A 202 -26.17 7.82 -6.19
C ARG A 202 -24.69 7.85 -6.56
N VAL A 203 -23.87 7.11 -5.82
CA VAL A 203 -22.44 6.95 -6.15
C VAL A 203 -22.25 6.39 -7.56
N LYS A 204 -23.09 5.44 -7.99
CA LYS A 204 -23.05 4.92 -9.37
C LYS A 204 -23.21 6.02 -10.43
N ASP A 205 -24.07 7.01 -10.18
CA ASP A 205 -24.37 8.07 -11.14
C ASP A 205 -23.16 9.02 -11.25
N ALA A 206 -22.48 9.28 -10.12
CA ALA A 206 -21.24 10.05 -10.09
C ALA A 206 -20.08 9.33 -10.81
N CYS A 207 -19.98 8.00 -10.68
CA CYS A 207 -18.99 7.19 -11.41
C CYS A 207 -19.26 7.18 -12.92
N LEU A 208 -20.52 7.22 -13.35
CA LEU A 208 -20.89 7.33 -14.76
C LEU A 208 -20.62 8.72 -15.34
N GLU A 209 -20.72 9.77 -14.53
CA GLU A 209 -20.45 11.15 -14.95
C GLU A 209 -18.95 11.41 -15.15
N SER A 210 -18.06 10.75 -14.39
CA SER A 210 -16.62 11.01 -14.44
C SER A 210 -15.78 9.74 -14.22
N ASP A 211 -14.89 9.46 -15.19
CA ASP A 211 -13.91 8.37 -15.11
C ASP A 211 -12.94 8.53 -13.91
N GLU A 212 -12.58 9.77 -13.55
CA GLU A 212 -11.70 10.04 -12.40
C GLU A 212 -12.36 9.69 -11.06
N VAL A 213 -13.68 9.90 -10.97
CA VAL A 213 -14.47 9.49 -9.79
C VAL A 213 -14.48 7.97 -9.70
N MET A 214 -14.75 7.28 -10.81
CA MET A 214 -14.72 5.81 -10.87
C MET A 214 -13.34 5.27 -10.47
N GLU A 215 -12.27 5.85 -10.99
CA GLU A 215 -10.90 5.44 -10.67
C GLU A 215 -10.57 5.63 -9.19
N SER A 216 -10.93 6.78 -8.62
CA SER A 216 -10.63 7.09 -7.23
C SER A 216 -11.45 6.23 -6.26
N VAL A 217 -12.72 5.96 -6.57
CA VAL A 217 -13.54 5.02 -5.80
C VAL A 217 -12.95 3.61 -5.87
N SER A 218 -12.47 3.18 -7.04
CA SER A 218 -11.77 1.88 -7.20
C SER A 218 -10.50 1.82 -6.34
N GLY A 219 -9.69 2.89 -6.37
CA GLY A 219 -8.47 3.01 -5.58
C GLY A 219 -8.73 2.98 -4.07
N LEU A 220 -9.77 3.69 -3.61
CA LEU A 220 -10.20 3.67 -2.21
C LEU A 220 -10.61 2.25 -1.78
N LEU A 221 -11.45 1.59 -2.57
CA LEU A 221 -11.94 0.23 -2.27
C LEU A 221 -10.80 -0.79 -2.17
N LYS A 222 -9.76 -0.67 -3.01
CA LYS A 222 -8.58 -1.54 -2.92
C LYS A 222 -7.66 -1.19 -1.74
N GLY A 223 -7.65 0.06 -1.31
CA GLY A 223 -6.88 0.55 -0.17
C GLY A 223 -7.35 0.04 1.20
N ILE A 224 -8.56 -0.52 1.26
CA ILE A 224 -9.21 -1.02 2.47
C ILE A 224 -8.36 -2.13 3.11
N LYS A 225 -8.12 -2.00 4.41
CA LYS A 225 -7.47 -3.06 5.19
C LYS A 225 -8.52 -4.14 5.48
N PRO A 226 -8.28 -5.41 5.11
CA PRO A 226 -9.13 -6.50 5.57
C PRO A 226 -9.07 -6.58 7.09
N THR A 227 -10.24 -6.76 7.71
CA THR A 227 -10.37 -6.84 9.15
C THR A 227 -9.91 -8.22 9.64
N GLU A 228 -10.38 -9.27 8.96
CA GLU A 228 -10.15 -10.66 9.37
C GLU A 228 -9.97 -11.60 8.16
N TYR A 229 -9.18 -12.65 8.38
CA TYR A 229 -8.92 -13.73 7.44
C TYR A 229 -9.19 -15.07 8.12
N PHE A 230 -10.09 -15.87 7.56
CA PHE A 230 -10.34 -17.23 8.00
C PHE A 230 -10.01 -18.21 6.87
N TYR A 231 -9.15 -19.17 7.17
CA TYR A 231 -8.96 -20.35 6.32
C TYR A 231 -9.80 -21.47 6.92
N ASN A 232 -10.72 -21.99 6.12
CA ASN A 232 -11.61 -23.06 6.53
C ASN A 232 -10.95 -24.42 6.25
N ASP A 233 -11.41 -25.45 6.95
CA ASP A 233 -10.88 -26.81 6.81
C ASP A 233 -11.12 -27.43 5.43
N ASP A 234 -12.05 -26.87 4.65
CA ASP A 234 -12.45 -27.29 3.30
C ASP A 234 -11.61 -26.65 2.17
N ASP A 235 -10.45 -26.06 2.49
CA ASP A 235 -9.61 -25.28 1.55
C ASP A 235 -10.28 -24.00 1.02
N SER A 236 -11.39 -23.54 1.63
CA SER A 236 -11.98 -22.24 1.34
C SER A 236 -11.38 -21.15 2.22
N ALA A 237 -11.49 -19.91 1.76
CA ALA A 237 -11.09 -18.73 2.51
C ALA A 237 -12.28 -17.78 2.66
N THR A 238 -12.39 -17.18 3.84
CA THR A 238 -13.36 -16.14 4.15
C THR A 238 -12.62 -14.88 4.55
N VAL A 239 -12.97 -13.76 3.92
CA VAL A 239 -12.33 -12.46 4.15
C VAL A 239 -13.40 -11.44 4.49
N SER A 240 -13.23 -10.76 5.61
CA SER A 240 -14.11 -9.68 6.02
C SER A 240 -13.42 -8.33 5.87
N MET A 241 -14.12 -7.37 5.27
CA MET A 241 -13.63 -6.01 5.06
C MET A 241 -14.63 -5.01 5.63
N GLN A 242 -14.11 -3.91 6.17
CA GLN A 242 -14.92 -2.81 6.70
C GLN A 242 -14.55 -1.50 6.02
N LEU A 243 -15.58 -0.72 5.64
CA LEU A 243 -15.42 0.60 5.04
C LEU A 243 -16.33 1.60 5.73
N LYS A 244 -15.78 2.77 6.07
CA LYS A 244 -16.56 3.91 6.54
C LYS A 244 -17.05 4.70 5.36
N MET A 245 -18.34 4.97 5.29
CA MET A 245 -18.93 5.72 4.17
C MET A 245 -18.42 7.16 4.09
N ARG A 246 -18.07 7.76 5.24
CA ARG A 246 -17.33 9.02 5.32
C ARG A 246 -16.15 9.10 4.35
N GLU A 247 -15.31 8.06 4.29
CA GLU A 247 -14.11 8.06 3.44
C GLU A 247 -14.48 8.13 1.95
N VAL A 248 -15.54 7.42 1.54
CA VAL A 248 -16.03 7.44 0.16
C VAL A 248 -16.59 8.81 -0.22
N ILE A 249 -17.41 9.39 0.66
CA ILE A 249 -18.03 10.70 0.41
C ILE A 249 -16.96 11.79 0.34
N GLU A 250 -16.00 11.80 1.27
CA GLU A 250 -14.87 12.73 1.27
C GLU A 250 -14.04 12.61 -0.01
N THR A 251 -13.82 11.39 -0.50
CA THR A 251 -13.15 11.13 -1.79
C THR A 251 -13.90 11.78 -2.94
N ILE A 252 -15.20 11.52 -3.07
CA ILE A 252 -16.03 12.04 -4.16
C ILE A 252 -16.10 13.57 -4.09
N GLU A 253 -16.40 14.12 -2.92
CA GLU A 253 -16.48 15.58 -2.71
C GLU A 253 -15.18 16.29 -3.06
N THR A 254 -14.04 15.67 -2.73
CA THR A 254 -12.74 16.25 -3.05
C THR A 254 -12.56 16.32 -4.57
N ILE A 255 -12.79 15.23 -5.30
CA ILE A 255 -12.65 15.21 -6.77
C ILE A 255 -13.62 16.17 -7.45
N THR A 256 -14.90 16.15 -7.05
CA THR A 256 -15.92 17.06 -7.62
C THR A 256 -15.57 18.53 -7.37
N ARG A 257 -14.99 18.87 -6.21
CA ARG A 257 -14.50 20.24 -5.94
C ARG A 257 -13.36 20.65 -6.86
N HIS A 258 -12.46 19.74 -7.22
CA HIS A 258 -11.37 20.02 -8.14
C HIS A 258 -11.86 20.21 -9.58
N TYR A 259 -12.82 19.41 -10.04
CA TYR A 259 -13.45 19.58 -11.36
C TYR A 259 -14.24 20.89 -11.50
N ARG A 260 -14.96 21.31 -10.45
CA ARG A 260 -15.82 22.51 -10.50
C ARG A 260 -15.07 23.84 -10.43
N GLN A 261 -13.75 23.87 -10.24
CA GLN A 261 -12.98 25.13 -10.28
C GLN A 261 -12.99 25.81 -11.67
N GLY A 262 -13.50 25.15 -12.71
CA GLY A 262 -13.71 25.74 -14.05
C GLY A 262 -15.18 26.08 -14.43
N LYS A 263 -16.19 25.67 -13.66
CA LYS A 263 -17.61 25.99 -13.92
C LYS A 263 -18.27 26.51 -12.64
N LYS A 264 -18.71 27.76 -12.66
CA LYS A 264 -19.54 28.38 -11.62
C LYS A 264 -20.90 27.68 -11.55
N THR A 265 -20.97 26.53 -10.90
CA THR A 265 -22.25 25.94 -10.50
C THR A 265 -22.21 25.59 -9.03
N SER A 266 -23.22 26.09 -8.33
CA SER A 266 -23.51 26.11 -6.91
C SER A 266 -22.63 25.21 -6.00
N LYS A 267 -22.03 25.86 -5.00
CA LYS A 267 -21.41 25.24 -3.81
C LYS A 267 -22.43 24.49 -2.92
N GLU A 268 -23.64 24.22 -3.42
CA GLU A 268 -24.81 23.86 -2.61
C GLU A 268 -25.24 22.40 -2.81
N THR A 269 -24.97 21.76 -3.96
CA THR A 269 -25.54 20.44 -4.26
C THR A 269 -24.97 19.29 -3.44
N LEU A 270 -23.76 19.45 -2.88
CA LEU A 270 -23.13 18.45 -1.99
C LEU A 270 -23.25 18.82 -0.52
N LYS A 271 -23.80 19.98 -0.14
CA LYS A 271 -23.85 20.38 1.28
C LYS A 271 -24.96 19.71 2.07
N THR A 272 -25.91 19.08 1.39
CA THR A 272 -26.93 18.24 2.03
C THR A 272 -26.53 16.76 1.92
N VAL A 273 -25.28 16.43 2.27
CA VAL A 273 -24.97 15.02 2.56
C VAL A 273 -25.74 14.66 3.81
N ASN A 274 -26.63 13.68 3.67
CA ASN A 274 -27.42 13.14 4.76
C ASN A 274 -26.45 12.67 5.87
N HIS A 275 -26.36 13.39 6.99
CA HIS A 275 -25.36 13.14 8.04
C HIS A 275 -25.47 11.71 8.60
N ASP A 276 -26.66 11.11 8.54
CA ASP A 276 -26.94 9.73 8.93
C ASP A 276 -26.25 8.66 8.07
N ILE A 277 -25.79 9.02 6.86
CA ILE A 277 -25.06 8.12 5.95
C ILE A 277 -23.57 8.15 6.25
N VAL A 278 -23.05 9.29 6.69
CA VAL A 278 -21.60 9.55 6.82
C VAL A 278 -20.97 8.62 7.86
N ASP A 279 -21.66 8.34 8.97
CA ASP A 279 -21.13 7.52 10.05
C ASP A 279 -21.37 6.01 9.90
N ARG A 280 -21.99 5.57 8.79
CA ARG A 280 -22.25 4.15 8.55
C ARG A 280 -20.96 3.40 8.22
N VAL A 281 -20.77 2.28 8.91
CA VAL A 281 -19.71 1.30 8.62
C VAL A 281 -20.33 0.13 7.88
N TYR A 282 -19.88 -0.10 6.65
CA TYR A 282 -20.28 -1.27 5.88
C TYR A 282 -19.28 -2.39 6.13
N THR A 283 -19.81 -3.55 6.52
CA THR A 283 -19.04 -4.78 6.62
C THR A 283 -19.47 -5.71 5.49
N VAL A 284 -18.49 -6.23 4.76
CA VAL A 284 -18.70 -7.26 3.75
C VAL A 284 -17.88 -8.48 4.09
N THR A 285 -18.37 -9.64 3.68
CA THR A 285 -17.65 -10.90 3.78
C THR A 285 -17.62 -11.53 2.40
N GLY A 286 -16.43 -11.83 1.91
CA GLY A 286 -16.21 -12.56 0.66
C GLY A 286 -15.81 -14.00 0.95
N HIS A 287 -16.24 -14.90 0.08
CA HIS A 287 -15.90 -16.32 0.13
C HIS A 287 -15.13 -16.69 -1.14
N GLY A 288 -14.08 -17.50 -0.98
CA GLY A 288 -13.22 -17.87 -2.08
C GLY A 288 -12.83 -19.33 -2.02
N VAL A 289 -12.82 -19.97 -3.19
CA VAL A 289 -12.33 -21.32 -3.38
C VAL A 289 -11.26 -21.33 -4.47
N CYS A 290 -10.34 -22.28 -4.38
CA CYS A 290 -9.36 -22.52 -5.42
C CYS A 290 -10.07 -23.03 -6.69
N LYS A 291 -10.15 -22.20 -7.74
CA LYS A 291 -10.55 -22.70 -9.08
C LYS A 291 -9.55 -23.78 -9.50
N GLN A 292 -10.02 -24.98 -9.82
CA GLN A 292 -9.15 -26.07 -10.29
C GLN A 292 -8.41 -25.60 -11.54
N VAL A 293 -7.12 -25.34 -11.41
CA VAL A 293 -6.28 -25.04 -12.57
C VAL A 293 -6.03 -26.38 -13.27
N PRO A 294 -6.47 -26.59 -14.53
CA PRO A 294 -6.09 -27.79 -15.26
C PRO A 294 -4.56 -27.89 -15.28
N GLN A 295 -4.04 -29.06 -14.91
CA GLN A 295 -2.61 -29.33 -14.76
C GLN A 295 -1.88 -29.23 -16.11
N LYS A 296 -1.59 -28.01 -16.56
CA LYS A 296 -0.52 -27.74 -17.51
C LYS A 296 0.32 -26.61 -16.94
N VAL A 297 1.13 -26.97 -15.94
CA VAL A 297 2.08 -26.06 -15.30
C VAL A 297 3.23 -25.84 -16.29
N THR A 298 3.06 -24.88 -17.20
CA THR A 298 4.20 -24.24 -17.85
C THR A 298 5.04 -23.64 -16.74
N GLN A 299 6.29 -24.06 -16.63
CA GLN A 299 7.27 -23.49 -15.71
C GLN A 299 7.37 -22.00 -15.99
N THR A 300 6.66 -21.17 -15.21
CA THR A 300 6.85 -19.73 -15.26
C THR A 300 8.19 -19.44 -14.61
N ARG A 301 9.17 -19.20 -15.48
CA ARG A 301 10.44 -18.50 -15.20
C ARG A 301 10.19 -17.41 -14.15
N PRO A 302 11.10 -17.23 -13.16
CA PRO A 302 10.96 -16.14 -12.19
C PRO A 302 10.71 -14.83 -12.94
N PRO A 303 9.76 -13.99 -12.49
CA PRO A 303 9.41 -12.79 -13.22
C PRO A 303 10.70 -12.00 -13.48
N LYS A 304 11.06 -11.84 -14.76
CA LYS A 304 12.04 -10.83 -15.18
C LYS A 304 11.55 -9.52 -14.57
N LYS A 305 12.40 -8.88 -13.74
CA LYS A 305 12.19 -7.61 -13.03
C LYS A 305 10.71 -7.22 -12.98
N ALA A 306 10.04 -7.46 -11.85
CA ALA A 306 8.66 -7.03 -11.62
C ALA A 306 8.46 -5.62 -12.21
N ALA A 307 7.94 -5.58 -13.44
CA ALA A 307 7.59 -4.33 -14.07
C ALA A 307 6.46 -3.82 -13.19
N ALA A 308 6.56 -2.57 -12.75
CA ALA A 308 5.44 -1.91 -12.10
C ALA A 308 4.19 -2.23 -12.92
N PRO A 309 3.12 -2.77 -12.31
CA PRO A 309 1.92 -3.14 -13.04
C PRO A 309 1.47 -1.92 -13.84
N LYS A 310 1.58 -2.00 -15.18
CA LYS A 310 1.33 -0.87 -16.09
C LYS A 310 -0.12 -0.39 -16.04
N GLU A 311 -1.02 -1.19 -15.45
CA GLU A 311 -2.42 -0.85 -15.24
C GLU A 311 -2.81 -1.35 -13.84
N LEU A 312 -2.55 -0.50 -12.83
CA LEU A 312 -3.07 -0.73 -11.48
C LEU A 312 -4.59 -0.75 -11.50
N TYR A 313 -5.17 -1.67 -10.73
CA TYR A 313 -6.62 -1.81 -10.52
C TYR A 313 -7.44 -2.21 -11.76
N LYS A 314 -6.82 -2.74 -12.82
CA LYS A 314 -7.56 -3.11 -14.04
C LYS A 314 -8.69 -4.10 -13.76
N GLU A 315 -8.44 -5.10 -12.92
CA GLU A 315 -9.43 -6.11 -12.57
C GLU A 315 -10.59 -5.49 -11.79
N GLU A 316 -10.28 -4.60 -10.86
CA GLU A 316 -11.19 -3.88 -10.00
C GLU A 316 -12.08 -2.88 -10.75
N ILE A 317 -11.48 -2.10 -11.65
CA ILE A 317 -12.21 -1.19 -12.56
C ILE A 317 -13.14 -2.01 -13.45
N THR A 318 -12.67 -3.16 -13.96
CA THR A 318 -13.48 -4.07 -14.77
C THR A 318 -14.67 -4.62 -13.97
N ILE A 319 -14.47 -4.96 -12.70
CA ILE A 319 -15.53 -5.42 -11.80
C ILE A 319 -16.56 -4.32 -11.57
N ILE A 320 -16.12 -3.09 -11.26
CA ILE A 320 -17.03 -1.95 -11.06
C ILE A 320 -17.83 -1.66 -12.32
N LYS A 321 -17.17 -1.60 -13.49
CA LYS A 321 -17.84 -1.41 -14.78
C LYS A 321 -18.89 -2.49 -15.02
N ARG A 322 -18.54 -3.75 -14.79
CA ARG A 322 -19.48 -4.87 -14.92
C ARG A 322 -20.66 -4.74 -13.96
N ILE A 323 -20.44 -4.33 -12.71
CA ILE A 323 -21.53 -4.13 -11.72
C ILE A 323 -22.48 -3.02 -12.19
N ILE A 324 -21.92 -1.91 -12.70
CA ILE A 324 -22.70 -0.79 -13.24
C ILE A 324 -23.52 -1.25 -14.46
N ASP A 325 -22.88 -1.93 -15.42
CA ASP A 325 -23.52 -2.42 -16.65
C ASP A 325 -24.63 -3.43 -16.35
N GLN A 326 -24.43 -4.31 -15.37
CA GLN A 326 -25.40 -5.33 -14.96
C GLN A 326 -26.48 -4.79 -14.00
N GLY A 327 -26.38 -3.53 -13.56
CA GLY A 327 -27.31 -2.93 -12.63
C GLY A 327 -27.38 -3.60 -11.25
N MET A 328 -26.36 -4.41 -10.89
CA MET A 328 -26.34 -5.20 -9.65
C MET A 328 -25.92 -4.35 -8.45
N VAL A 329 -26.73 -3.35 -8.13
CA VAL A 329 -26.46 -2.41 -7.04
C VAL A 329 -27.32 -2.77 -5.84
N VAL A 330 -26.71 -2.93 -4.67
CA VAL A 330 -27.42 -3.24 -3.41
C VAL A 330 -27.86 -1.93 -2.77
N GLU A 331 -29.16 -1.81 -2.47
CA GLU A 331 -29.75 -0.63 -1.81
C GLU A 331 -29.54 -0.60 -0.29
#